data_AF-E7QY05-F1
#
_entry.id   AF-E7QY05-F1
#
_cell.length_a   1.000
_cell.length_b   1.000
_cell.length_c   1.000
_cell.angle_alpha   90.00
_cell.angle_beta   90.00
_cell.angle_gamma   90.00
#
_symmetry.space_group_name_H-M   'P 1'
#
loop_
_entity.id
_entity.type
_entity.pdbx_description
1 polymer ?
#
loop_
_entity_poly.entity_id
_entity_poly.type
_entity_poly.pdbx_seq_one_letter_code
_entity_poly.pdbx_strand_id
1 'polypeptide(L)' 'GHPDGTRAGAAALRQSVDATVADIPLEAYAEDHPELKVALDKWGTETPR' A
#
# COMPACT_ATOMS: atom_id res chain seq x y z
N GLY A 1 -7.33 1.10 10.16
CA GLY A 1 -5.90 1.24 10.56
C GLY A 1 -5.15 -0.01 10.16
N HIS A 2 -3.87 0.13 9.83
CA HIS A 2 -3.00 -0.99 9.41
C HIS A 2 -2.95 -2.10 10.45
N PRO A 3 -3.06 -3.39 10.04
CA PRO A 3 -2.96 -4.53 10.97
C PRO A 3 -1.76 -4.43 11.91
N ASP A 4 -0.61 -4.04 11.37
CA ASP A 4 0.65 -3.90 12.13
C ASP A 4 0.85 -2.53 12.78
N GLY A 5 -0.22 -1.75 12.94
CA GLY A 5 -0.23 -0.49 13.67
C GLY A 5 0.10 0.76 12.85
N THR A 6 0.05 1.91 13.51
CA THR A 6 0.05 3.24 12.86
C THR A 6 1.29 3.49 11.99
N ARG A 7 2.47 3.06 12.45
CA ARG A 7 3.73 3.23 11.70
C ARG A 7 3.69 2.47 10.37
N ALA A 8 3.23 1.22 10.39
CA ALA A 8 3.08 0.42 9.19
C ALA A 8 2.03 1.03 8.24
N GLY A 9 0.94 1.58 8.78
CA GLY A 9 -0.03 2.31 7.97
C GLY A 9 0.52 3.56 7.28
N ALA A 10 1.35 4.32 7.99
CA ALA A 10 2.04 5.46 7.40
C ALA A 10 3.04 5.02 6.32
N ALA A 11 3.76 3.91 6.54
CA ALA A 11 4.66 3.33 5.54
C ALA A 11 3.91 2.89 4.29
N ALA A 12 2.81 2.12 4.44
CA ALA A 12 1.97 1.68 3.32
C ALA A 12 1.47 2.88 2.49
N LEU A 13 1.00 3.94 3.15
CA LEU A 13 0.55 5.16 2.47
C LEU A 13 1.69 5.81 1.66
N ARG A 14 2.89 5.90 2.24
CA ARG A 14 4.06 6.45 1.53
C ARG A 14 4.44 5.60 0.33
N GLN A 15 4.47 4.28 0.50
CA GLN A 15 4.77 3.32 -0.57
C GLN A 15 3.75 3.42 -1.72
N SER A 16 2.45 3.60 -1.43
CA SER A 16 1.44 3.81 -2.48
C SER A 16 1.69 5.09 -3.29
N VAL A 17 2.09 6.17 -2.62
CA VAL A 17 2.42 7.45 -3.28
C VAL A 17 3.66 7.29 -4.14
N ASP A 18 4.72 6.67 -3.61
CA ASP A 18 5.99 6.50 -4.31
C ASP A 18 5.81 5.64 -5.58
N ALA A 19 5.05 4.54 -5.49
CA ALA A 19 4.68 3.71 -6.65
C ALA A 19 3.90 4.50 -7.71
N THR A 20 2.91 5.30 -7.28
CA THR A 20 2.10 6.12 -8.19
C THR A 20 2.93 7.18 -8.91
N VAL A 21 3.85 7.85 -8.19
CA VAL A 21 4.76 8.85 -8.77
C VAL A 21 5.73 8.22 -9.75
N ALA A 22 6.14 6.97 -9.50
CA ALA A 22 7.04 6.21 -10.37
C ALA A 22 6.33 5.54 -11.56
N ASP A 23 5.00 5.67 -11.69
CA ASP A 23 4.18 4.96 -12.68
C ASP A 23 4.31 3.43 -12.60
N ILE A 24 4.47 2.90 -11.37
CA ILE A 24 4.57 1.47 -11.09
C ILE A 24 3.21 0.99 -10.54
N PRO A 25 2.66 -0.13 -11.04
CA PRO A 25 1.45 -0.73 -10.47
C PRO A 25 1.63 -1.04 -8.98
N LEU A 26 0.62 -0.73 -8.17
CA LEU A 26 0.68 -0.91 -6.71
C LEU A 26 0.95 -2.36 -6.33
N GLU A 27 0.38 -3.31 -7.07
CA GLU A 27 0.56 -4.74 -6.87
C GLU A 27 2.01 -5.18 -7.15
N ALA A 28 2.66 -4.57 -8.15
CA ALA A 28 4.06 -4.84 -8.47
C ALA A 28 4.99 -4.24 -7.40
N TYR A 29 4.71 -3.00 -6.97
CA TYR A 29 5.47 -2.36 -5.89
C TYR A 29 5.25 -3.05 -4.53
N ALA A 30 4.14 -3.75 -4.34
CA ALA A 30 3.86 -4.51 -3.13
C ALA A 30 4.67 -5.82 -3.02
N GLU A 31 5.34 -6.27 -4.08
CA GLU A 31 6.13 -7.51 -4.04
C GLU A 31 7.31 -7.43 -3.06
N ASP A 32 7.93 -6.24 -2.95
CA ASP A 32 9.06 -5.96 -2.06
C ASP A 32 8.71 -4.99 -0.91
N HIS A 33 7.47 -4.49 -0.85
CA HIS A 33 6.98 -3.58 0.20
C HIS A 33 5.88 -4.24 1.03
N PRO A 34 6.23 -4.88 2.18
CA PRO A 34 5.29 -5.70 2.94
C PRO A 34 4.14 -4.91 3.57
N GLU A 35 4.35 -3.65 3.98
CA GLU A 35 3.27 -2.82 4.53
C GLU A 35 2.24 -2.46 3.45
N LEU A 36 2.70 -2.08 2.26
CA LEU A 36 1.82 -1.89 1.10
C LEU A 36 1.05 -3.16 0.79
N LYS A 37 1.73 -4.31 0.73
CA LYS A 37 1.10 -5.61 0.48
C LYS A 37 -0.04 -5.90 1.47
N VAL A 38 0.24 -5.77 2.77
CA VAL A 38 -0.76 -6.01 3.82
C VAL A 38 -1.94 -5.03 3.71
N ALA A 39 -1.69 -3.78 3.31
CA ALA A 39 -2.76 -2.82 3.07
C ALA A 39 -3.62 -3.22 1.85
N LEU A 40 -2.99 -3.59 0.74
CA LEU A 40 -3.71 -4.02 -0.47
C LEU A 40 -4.52 -5.30 -0.23
N ASP A 41 -3.96 -6.29 0.45
CA ASP A 41 -4.65 -7.54 0.78
C ASP A 41 -5.89 -7.30 1.66
N LYS A 42 -5.84 -6.27 2.51
CA LYS A 42 -6.92 -5.96 3.45
C LYS A 42 -8.03 -5.08 2.87
N TRP A 43 -7.68 -4.12 2.01
CA TRP A 43 -8.61 -3.09 1.57
C TRP A 43 -8.73 -2.96 0.04
N GLY A 44 -7.82 -3.56 -0.71
CA GLY A 44 -7.75 -3.42 -2.15
C GLY A 44 -7.34 -2.02 -2.60
N THR A 45 -7.44 -1.80 -3.92
CA THR A 45 -7.17 -0.52 -4.59
C THR A 45 -8.43 0.15 -5.11
N GLU A 46 -9.61 -0.44 -4.89
CA GLU A 46 -10.86 0.07 -5.47
C GLU A 46 -11.37 1.31 -4.72
N THR A 47 -11.86 2.28 -5.49
CA THR A 47 -12.60 3.41 -4.94
C THR A 47 -13.94 2.91 -4.39
N PRO A 48 -14.29 3.19 -3.12
CA PRO A 48 -15.60 2.85 -2.57
C PRO A 48 -16.70 3.48 -3.42
N ARG A 49 -17.74 2.69 -3.75
CA ARG A 49 -18.95 3.19 -4.42
C ARG A 49 -19.89 3.91 -3.47
#